data_AF-A0A1J6VY01-F1
#
_entry.id   AF-A0A1J6VY01-F1
#
_cell.length_a   1.000
_cell.length_b   1.000
_cell.length_c   1.000
_cell.angle_alpha   90.00
_cell.angle_beta   90.00
_cell.angle_gamma   90.00
#
_symmetry.space_group_name_H-M   'P 1'
#
loop_
_entity.id
_entity.type
_entity.pdbx_description
1 polymer ?
#
loop_
_entity_poly.entity_id
_entity_poly.type
_entity_poly.pdbx_seq_one_letter_code
_entity_poly.pdbx_strand_id
1 'polypeptide(L)'
;MSENWGILDALRHARHDWMNDLQLIKGNLELNRIERAKQVIDTMVITAQNESKLSNLKLPLLAEWILTYNWSTHLVKLEFEVGTAGYAGTLDDQKLVLICKELMELLESGVKPSAENQLSLIINLSEEHPRFIFDFTGILEETVVLEEWIEKFKVSGKNIETELLQNEAFVIHFPVE
;
A
#
# COMPACT_ATOMS: atom_id res chain seq x y z
N MET A 1 -11.80 2.63 12.12
CA MET A 1 -11.99 1.40 12.92
C MET A 1 -11.30 0.25 12.20
N SER A 2 -10.41 -0.50 12.85
CA SER A 2 -9.85 -1.71 12.23
C SER A 2 -10.90 -2.82 12.29
N GLU A 3 -11.51 -3.16 11.17
CA GLU A 3 -12.32 -4.36 11.06
C GLU A 3 -11.40 -5.57 11.29
N ASN A 4 -11.62 -6.28 12.40
CA ASN A 4 -10.95 -7.56 12.63
C ASN A 4 -11.67 -8.59 11.75
N TRP A 5 -11.06 -8.93 10.62
CA TRP A 5 -11.65 -9.87 9.67
C TRP A 5 -11.64 -11.28 10.28
N GLY A 6 -12.82 -11.81 10.56
CA GLY A 6 -12.94 -13.23 10.87
C GLY A 6 -12.38 -14.05 9.71
N ILE A 7 -11.78 -15.21 10.01
CA ILE A 7 -11.17 -16.10 9.00
C ILE A 7 -12.11 -16.38 7.81
N LEU A 8 -13.41 -16.52 8.07
CA LEU A 8 -14.42 -16.76 7.04
C LEU A 8 -14.61 -15.57 6.10
N ASP A 9 -14.52 -14.35 6.61
CA ASP A 9 -14.65 -13.13 5.82
C ASP A 9 -13.37 -12.87 5.02
N ALA A 10 -12.20 -13.07 5.63
CA ALA A 10 -10.92 -13.03 4.91
C ALA A 10 -10.89 -14.01 3.73
N LEU A 11 -11.31 -15.27 3.93
CA LEU A 11 -11.43 -16.26 2.86
C LEU A 11 -12.49 -15.90 1.80
N ARG A 12 -13.50 -15.11 2.16
CA ARG A 12 -14.53 -14.65 1.22
C ARG A 12 -13.98 -13.57 0.30
N HIS A 13 -13.25 -12.59 0.84
CA HIS A 13 -12.61 -11.53 0.07
C HIS A 13 -11.52 -12.09 -0.84
N ALA A 14 -10.60 -12.91 -0.32
CA ALA A 14 -9.59 -13.56 -1.14
C ALA A 14 -10.18 -14.38 -2.30
N ARG A 15 -11.29 -15.11 -2.04
CA ARG A 15 -12.00 -15.84 -3.10
C ARG A 15 -12.63 -14.91 -4.13
N HIS A 16 -13.19 -13.78 -3.71
CA HIS A 16 -13.75 -12.80 -4.63
C HIS A 16 -12.67 -12.23 -5.57
N ASP A 17 -11.50 -11.89 -5.03
CA ASP A 17 -10.42 -11.28 -5.79
C ASP A 17 -9.86 -12.24 -6.85
N TRP A 18 -9.50 -13.47 -6.46
CA TRP A 18 -9.02 -14.46 -7.45
C TRP A 18 -10.11 -14.87 -8.46
N MET A 19 -11.39 -14.85 -8.08
CA MET A 19 -12.48 -15.09 -9.03
C MET A 19 -12.59 -14.00 -10.08
N ASN A 20 -12.34 -12.73 -9.72
CA ASN A 20 -12.34 -11.63 -10.68
C ASN A 20 -11.20 -11.77 -11.68
N ASP A 21 -9.99 -12.12 -11.22
CA ASP A 21 -8.87 -12.35 -12.12
C ASP A 21 -9.13 -13.53 -13.07
N LEU A 22 -9.70 -14.63 -12.56
CA LEU A 22 -10.09 -15.78 -13.39
C LEU A 22 -11.15 -15.40 -14.44
N GLN A 23 -12.09 -14.52 -14.09
CA GLN A 23 -13.09 -14.01 -15.03
C GLN A 23 -12.44 -13.14 -16.12
N LEU A 24 -11.47 -12.29 -15.76
CA LEU A 24 -10.71 -11.49 -16.72
C LEU A 24 -9.91 -12.37 -17.68
N ILE A 25 -9.26 -13.41 -17.18
CA ILE A 25 -8.55 -14.40 -18.01
C ILE A 25 -9.53 -15.07 -18.97
N LYS A 26 -10.61 -15.65 -18.43
CA LYS A 26 -11.63 -16.36 -19.22
C LYS A 26 -12.22 -15.47 -20.30
N GLY A 27 -12.63 -14.25 -19.96
CA GLY A 27 -13.23 -13.31 -20.92
C GLY A 27 -12.25 -12.90 -22.03
N ASN A 28 -10.97 -12.70 -21.73
CA ASN A 28 -9.97 -12.42 -22.77
C ASN A 28 -9.73 -13.62 -23.68
N LEU A 29 -9.73 -14.85 -23.15
CA LEU A 29 -9.60 -16.07 -23.95
C LEU A 29 -10.80 -16.28 -24.88
N GLU A 30 -12.03 -16.07 -24.39
CA GLU A 30 -13.26 -16.15 -25.20
C GLU A 30 -13.26 -15.15 -26.37
N LEU A 31 -12.58 -14.02 -26.22
CA LEU A 31 -12.40 -12.99 -27.25
C LEU A 31 -11.15 -13.20 -28.12
N ASN A 32 -10.45 -14.34 -28.01
CA ASN A 32 -9.17 -14.62 -28.66
C ASN A 32 -8.06 -13.59 -28.36
N ARG A 33 -8.13 -12.88 -27.22
CA ARG A 33 -7.13 -11.91 -26.76
C ARG A 33 -6.08 -12.58 -25.86
N ILE A 34 -5.36 -13.54 -26.43
CA ILE A 34 -4.44 -14.42 -25.67
C ILE A 34 -3.37 -13.61 -24.93
N GLU A 35 -2.76 -12.62 -25.57
CA GLU A 35 -1.72 -11.80 -24.92
C GLU A 35 -2.26 -11.01 -23.73
N ARG A 36 -3.52 -10.56 -23.78
CA ARG A 36 -4.14 -9.88 -22.64
C ARG A 36 -4.42 -10.85 -21.49
N ALA A 37 -4.84 -12.08 -21.79
CA ALA A 37 -4.99 -13.11 -20.76
C ALA A 37 -3.66 -13.46 -20.07
N LYS A 38 -2.56 -13.54 -20.82
CA LYS A 38 -1.21 -13.73 -20.25
C LYS A 38 -0.80 -12.59 -19.34
N GLN A 39 -1.04 -11.34 -19.74
CA GLN A 39 -0.76 -10.18 -18.89
C GLN A 39 -1.50 -10.24 -17.55
N VAL A 40 -2.77 -10.67 -17.54
CA VAL A 40 -3.51 -10.86 -16.27
C VAL A 40 -2.83 -11.92 -15.40
N ILE A 41 -2.42 -13.05 -15.98
CA ILE A 41 -1.70 -14.11 -15.26
C ILE A 41 -0.38 -13.58 -14.68
N ASP A 42 0.40 -12.84 -15.48
CA ASP A 42 1.67 -12.26 -15.03
C ASP A 42 1.45 -11.28 -13.87
N THR A 43 0.41 -10.45 -13.93
CA THR A 43 0.01 -9.57 -12.83
C THR A 43 -0.33 -10.38 -11.57
N MET A 44 -1.14 -11.43 -11.68
CA MET A 44 -1.46 -12.29 -10.52
C MET A 44 -0.22 -12.89 -9.87
N VAL A 45 0.74 -13.35 -10.69
CA VAL A 45 2.01 -13.92 -10.19
C VAL A 45 2.82 -12.86 -9.44
N ILE A 46 2.94 -11.65 -9.97
CA ILE A 46 3.65 -10.54 -9.32
C ILE A 46 2.96 -10.16 -8.00
N THR A 47 1.63 -10.03 -7.99
CA THR A 47 0.85 -9.73 -6.78
C THR A 47 1.09 -10.78 -5.70
N ALA A 48 0.94 -12.07 -6.02
CA ALA A 48 1.15 -13.16 -5.08
C ALA A 48 2.60 -13.21 -4.55
N GLN A 49 3.59 -12.88 -5.38
CA GLN A 49 4.98 -12.77 -4.93
C GLN A 49 5.18 -11.61 -3.95
N ASN A 50 4.58 -10.44 -4.20
CA ASN A 50 4.65 -9.30 -3.29
C ASN A 50 3.92 -9.57 -1.97
N GLU A 51 2.72 -10.16 -2.00
CA GLU A 51 1.98 -10.59 -0.80
C GLU A 51 2.80 -11.59 0.04
N SER A 52 3.46 -12.53 -0.63
CA SER A 52 4.36 -13.50 0.03
C SER A 52 5.56 -12.82 0.67
N LYS A 53 6.25 -11.91 -0.03
CA LYS A 53 7.35 -11.14 0.54
C LYS A 53 6.91 -10.34 1.76
N LEU A 54 5.76 -9.65 1.66
CA LEU A 54 5.17 -8.86 2.73
C LEU A 54 4.85 -9.71 3.96
N SER A 55 4.20 -10.86 3.76
CA SER A 55 3.83 -11.79 4.83
C SER A 55 5.05 -12.40 5.54
N ASN A 56 6.21 -12.41 4.88
CA ASN A 56 7.47 -12.87 5.43
C ASN A 56 8.31 -11.75 6.08
N LEU A 57 7.88 -10.49 5.97
CA LEU A 57 8.42 -9.43 6.82
C LEU A 57 8.03 -9.74 8.27
N LYS A 58 8.94 -9.56 9.22
CA LYS A 58 8.65 -9.73 10.66
C LYS A 58 7.79 -8.57 11.20
N LEU A 59 6.74 -8.22 10.47
CA LEU A 59 5.81 -7.10 10.65
C LEU A 59 4.36 -7.58 10.45
N PRO A 60 3.88 -8.55 11.24
CA PRO A 60 2.57 -9.17 11.01
C PRO A 60 1.39 -8.19 11.05
N LEU A 61 1.43 -7.16 11.91
CA LEU A 61 0.34 -6.18 12.00
C LEU A 61 0.30 -5.29 10.76
N LEU A 62 1.47 -4.87 10.27
CA LEU A 62 1.56 -4.10 9.03
C LEU A 62 1.13 -4.94 7.82
N ALA A 63 1.61 -6.18 7.74
CA ALA A 63 1.23 -7.09 6.66
C ALA A 63 -0.29 -7.31 6.63
N GLU A 64 -0.91 -7.59 7.78
CA GLU A 64 -2.36 -7.73 7.90
C GLU A 64 -3.09 -6.46 7.47
N TRP A 65 -2.66 -5.29 7.94
CA TRP A 65 -3.30 -4.02 7.59
C TRP A 65 -3.23 -3.75 6.07
N ILE A 66 -2.07 -3.94 5.44
CA ILE A 66 -1.89 -3.71 4.00
C ILE A 66 -2.75 -4.69 3.18
N LEU A 67 -2.69 -5.98 3.49
CA LEU A 67 -3.38 -7.02 2.73
C LEU A 67 -4.90 -6.89 2.79
N THR A 68 -5.42 -6.33 3.88
CA THR A 68 -6.86 -6.23 4.12
C THR A 68 -7.43 -4.83 3.87
N TYR A 69 -6.58 -3.83 3.63
CA TYR A 69 -7.01 -2.44 3.46
C TYR A 69 -8.09 -2.30 2.37
N ASN A 70 -7.79 -2.81 1.17
CA ASN A 70 -8.69 -2.69 0.01
C ASN A 70 -9.95 -3.57 0.07
N TRP A 71 -10.15 -4.37 1.12
CA TRP A 71 -11.37 -5.18 1.27
C TRP A 71 -12.58 -4.36 1.71
N SER A 72 -12.35 -3.17 2.28
CA SER A 72 -13.40 -2.22 2.62
C SER A 72 -13.45 -1.06 1.61
N THR A 73 -14.52 -0.29 1.64
CA THR A 73 -14.70 0.82 0.69
C THR A 73 -13.90 2.03 1.15
N HIS A 74 -12.99 2.48 0.28
CA HIS A 74 -12.06 3.58 0.51
C HIS A 74 -12.07 4.55 -0.67
N LEU A 75 -11.83 5.84 -0.42
CA LEU A 75 -11.65 6.86 -1.46
C LEU A 75 -10.25 6.80 -2.07
N VAL A 76 -9.30 6.18 -1.37
CA VAL A 76 -7.91 5.97 -1.78
C VAL A 76 -7.63 4.47 -1.85
N LYS A 77 -7.13 3.99 -2.98
CA LYS A 77 -6.65 2.61 -3.11
C LYS A 77 -5.23 2.48 -2.59
N LEU A 78 -4.91 1.40 -1.88
CA LEU A 78 -3.54 1.09 -1.48
C LEU A 78 -2.92 0.07 -2.45
N GLU A 79 -1.82 0.43 -3.10
CA GLU A 79 -0.95 -0.51 -3.81
C GLU A 79 0.37 -0.65 -3.04
N PHE A 80 1.03 -1.80 -3.16
CA PHE A 80 2.31 -1.99 -2.48
C PHE A 80 3.29 -2.87 -3.27
N GLU A 81 4.58 -2.65 -3.00
CA GLU A 81 5.68 -3.46 -3.50
C GLU A 81 6.69 -3.70 -2.38
N VAL A 82 7.18 -4.94 -2.26
CA VAL A 82 8.32 -5.25 -1.41
C VAL A 82 9.56 -5.43 -2.28
N GLY A 83 10.42 -4.39 -2.28
CA GLY A 83 11.64 -4.35 -3.07
C GLY A 83 12.74 -5.20 -2.42
N THR A 84 13.26 -4.75 -1.28
CA THR A 84 14.26 -5.48 -0.47
C THR A 84 13.69 -5.94 0.87
N ALA A 85 14.00 -7.18 1.26
CA ALA A 85 13.52 -7.81 2.49
C ALA A 85 14.69 -8.46 3.28
N GLY A 86 15.78 -7.72 3.43
CA GLY A 86 17.05 -8.20 3.98
C GLY A 86 17.46 -7.61 5.33
N TYR A 87 16.62 -6.78 5.96
CA TYR A 87 16.93 -6.13 7.24
C TYR A 87 16.84 -7.11 8.41
N ALA A 88 17.94 -7.29 9.14
CA ALA A 88 18.00 -8.14 10.33
C ALA A 88 17.62 -7.42 11.64
N GLY A 89 17.48 -6.10 11.62
CA GLY A 89 17.07 -5.30 12.79
C GLY A 89 15.62 -5.51 13.21
N THR A 90 15.23 -4.86 14.31
CA THR A 90 13.85 -4.92 14.83
C THR A 90 13.12 -3.64 14.51
N LEU A 91 11.96 -3.78 13.88
CA LEU A 91 11.06 -2.68 13.56
C LEU A 91 9.89 -2.68 14.53
N ASP A 92 9.44 -1.48 14.92
CA ASP A 92 8.24 -1.32 15.73
C ASP A 92 6.99 -1.41 14.82
N ASP A 93 6.48 -2.63 14.68
CA ASP A 93 5.32 -2.97 13.84
C ASP A 93 4.07 -2.15 14.21
N GLN A 94 3.81 -1.96 15.51
CA GLN A 94 2.64 -1.18 15.96
C GLN A 94 2.75 0.28 15.56
N LYS A 95 3.93 0.87 15.73
CA LYS A 95 4.19 2.25 15.34
C LYS A 95 4.10 2.45 13.83
N LEU A 96 4.58 1.50 13.03
CA LEU A 96 4.47 1.55 11.57
C LEU A 96 3.00 1.53 11.12
N VAL A 97 2.19 0.63 11.69
CA VAL A 97 0.75 0.58 11.40
C VAL A 97 0.04 1.87 11.79
N LEU A 98 0.39 2.45 12.93
CA LEU A 98 -0.20 3.71 13.38
C LEU A 98 0.09 4.85 12.39
N ILE A 99 1.35 4.99 11.97
CA ILE A 99 1.76 5.98 10.97
C ILE A 99 1.00 5.79 9.66
N CYS A 100 0.90 4.56 9.16
CA CYS A 100 0.20 4.30 7.91
C CYS A 100 -1.30 4.60 8.02
N LYS A 101 -1.93 4.28 9.15
CA LYS A 101 -3.34 4.62 9.41
C LYS A 101 -3.56 6.11 9.49
N GLU A 102 -2.71 6.85 10.20
CA GLU A 102 -2.79 8.31 10.27
C GLU A 102 -2.66 8.94 8.87
N LEU A 103 -1.70 8.49 8.06
CA LEU A 103 -1.55 8.96 6.69
C LEU A 103 -2.79 8.66 5.83
N MET A 104 -3.31 7.43 5.88
CA MET A 104 -4.50 7.08 5.11
C MET A 104 -5.75 7.84 5.57
N GLU A 105 -5.94 8.06 6.87
CA GLU A 105 -7.05 8.86 7.39
C GLU A 105 -6.99 10.31 6.89
N LEU A 106 -5.79 10.90 6.85
CA LEU A 106 -5.58 12.22 6.28
C LEU A 106 -5.92 12.26 4.78
N LEU A 107 -5.40 11.31 4.00
CA LEU A 107 -5.68 11.23 2.58
C LEU A 107 -7.18 11.03 2.31
N GLU A 108 -7.81 10.06 2.96
CA GLU A 108 -9.26 9.80 2.84
C GLU A 108 -10.12 11.04 3.13
N SER A 109 -9.70 11.89 4.07
CA SER A 109 -10.42 13.13 4.41
C SER A 109 -10.16 14.28 3.44
N GLY A 110 -9.04 14.25 2.72
CA GLY A 110 -8.54 15.37 1.91
C GLY A 110 -8.61 15.15 0.39
N VAL A 111 -8.89 13.93 -0.08
CA VAL A 111 -8.99 13.63 -1.51
C VAL A 111 -10.36 13.98 -2.09
N LYS A 112 -10.37 14.32 -3.38
CA LYS A 112 -11.60 14.48 -4.16
C LYS A 112 -12.28 13.11 -4.34
N PRO A 113 -13.53 12.91 -3.86
CA PRO A 113 -14.19 11.60 -3.93
C PRO A 113 -14.50 11.12 -5.35
N SER A 114 -14.57 12.03 -6.33
CA SER A 114 -14.85 11.71 -7.72
C SER A 114 -13.60 11.44 -8.56
N ALA A 115 -12.40 11.56 -7.98
CA ALA A 115 -11.15 11.25 -8.64
C ALA A 115 -10.74 9.80 -8.35
N GLU A 116 -9.95 9.21 -9.25
CA GLU A 116 -9.22 8.00 -8.91
C GLU A 116 -8.03 8.39 -8.04
N ASN A 117 -8.06 8.00 -6.77
CA ASN A 117 -6.98 8.28 -5.82
C ASN A 117 -6.31 6.96 -5.42
N GLN A 118 -4.98 6.98 -5.38
CA GLN A 118 -4.16 5.81 -5.09
C GLN A 118 -2.93 6.22 -4.30
N LEU A 119 -2.58 5.40 -3.32
CA LEU A 119 -1.31 5.45 -2.60
C LEU A 119 -0.52 4.18 -2.89
N SER A 120 0.67 4.34 -3.46
CA SER A 120 1.64 3.27 -3.69
C SER A 120 2.66 3.24 -2.56
N LEU A 121 2.81 2.10 -1.88
CA LEU A 121 3.75 1.88 -0.79
C LEU A 121 4.89 0.94 -1.22
N ILE A 122 6.11 1.47 -1.32
CA ILE A 122 7.30 0.67 -1.61
C ILE A 122 8.07 0.42 -0.31
N ILE A 123 8.23 -0.84 0.05
CA ILE A 123 8.92 -1.29 1.26
C ILE A 123 10.31 -1.79 0.86
N ASN A 124 11.34 -1.09 1.33
CA ASN A 124 12.74 -1.43 1.10
C ASN A 124 13.47 -1.59 2.43
N LEU A 125 13.52 -2.81 2.95
CA LEU A 125 14.20 -3.15 4.19
C LEU A 125 15.60 -3.69 3.87
N SER A 126 16.55 -2.79 3.58
CA SER A 126 17.99 -3.12 3.49
C SER A 126 18.67 -2.92 4.84
N GLU A 127 19.85 -3.52 5.05
CA GLU A 127 20.63 -3.37 6.29
C GLU A 127 21.12 -1.93 6.52
N GLU A 128 21.50 -1.23 5.47
CA GLU A 128 22.07 0.12 5.58
C GLU A 128 20.99 1.20 5.72
N HIS A 129 19.92 1.09 4.93
CA HIS A 129 18.92 2.14 4.77
C HIS A 129 17.51 1.54 4.60
N PRO A 130 16.95 0.94 5.66
CA PRO A 130 15.56 0.51 5.65
C PRO A 130 14.65 1.72 5.48
N ARG A 131 13.72 1.66 4.54
CA ARG A 131 12.78 2.73 4.22
C ARG A 131 11.44 2.21 3.73
N PHE A 132 10.40 2.95 4.11
CA PHE A 132 9.09 2.92 3.49
C PHE A 132 9.01 4.15 2.61
N ILE A 133 8.54 3.99 1.39
CA ILE A 133 8.30 5.07 0.43
C ILE A 133 6.81 5.07 0.12
N PHE A 134 6.19 6.22 0.25
CA PHE A 134 4.81 6.45 -0.13
C PHE A 134 4.80 7.25 -1.43
N ASP A 135 3.85 7.00 -2.32
CA ASP A 135 3.67 7.78 -3.54
C ASP A 135 2.18 7.88 -3.83
N PHE A 136 1.63 9.09 -3.73
CA PHE A 136 0.21 9.33 -3.86
C PHE A 136 -0.10 9.92 -5.23
N THR A 137 -0.93 9.24 -6.02
CA THR A 137 -1.49 9.77 -7.27
C THR A 137 -2.99 10.04 -7.08
N GLY A 138 -3.42 11.27 -7.33
CA GLY A 138 -4.83 11.64 -7.22
C GLY A 138 -5.04 13.15 -7.11
N ILE A 139 -6.21 13.55 -6.60
CA ILE A 139 -6.54 14.96 -6.38
C ILE A 139 -6.75 15.19 -4.88
N LEU A 140 -5.84 15.93 -4.25
CA LEU A 140 -6.08 16.50 -2.91
C LEU A 140 -6.80 17.84 -3.03
N GLU A 141 -7.93 17.97 -2.35
CA GLU A 141 -8.65 19.24 -2.17
C GLU A 141 -8.16 20.00 -0.93
N GLU A 142 -7.63 19.27 0.08
CA GLU A 142 -7.12 19.84 1.33
C GLU A 142 -5.68 19.41 1.59
N THR A 143 -4.70 20.27 1.26
CA THR A 143 -3.26 19.95 1.40
C THR A 143 -2.64 20.43 2.71
N VAL A 144 -3.25 21.41 3.38
CA VAL A 144 -2.66 22.07 4.57
C VAL A 144 -2.46 21.08 5.71
N VAL A 145 -3.45 20.21 5.95
CA VAL A 145 -3.38 19.23 7.04
C VAL A 145 -2.29 18.17 6.78
N LEU A 146 -2.10 17.77 5.52
CA LEU A 146 -1.04 16.84 5.13
C LEU A 146 0.34 17.48 5.31
N GLU A 147 0.50 18.74 4.89
CA GLU A 147 1.74 19.51 5.08
C GLU A 147 2.08 19.66 6.58
N GLU A 148 1.10 19.99 7.42
CA GLU A 148 1.29 20.08 8.87
C GLU A 148 1.69 18.74 9.50
N TRP A 149 1.07 17.64 9.06
CA TRP A 149 1.43 16.30 9.53
C TRP A 149 2.87 15.96 9.16
N ILE A 150 3.27 16.23 7.91
CA ILE A 150 4.64 16.04 7.44
C ILE A 150 5.64 16.85 8.28
N GLU A 151 5.36 18.12 8.54
CA GLU A 151 6.25 18.99 9.32
C GLU A 151 6.40 18.53 10.78
N LYS A 152 5.31 18.07 11.42
CA LYS A 152 5.38 17.46 12.77
C LYS A 152 6.35 16.26 12.79
N PHE A 153 6.35 15.49 11.71
CA PHE A 153 7.19 14.32 11.57
C PHE A 153 8.67 14.67 11.41
N LYS A 154 9.02 15.71 10.64
CA LYS A 154 10.40 16.24 10.53
C LYS A 154 10.93 16.78 11.85
N VAL A 155 10.11 17.54 12.59
CA VAL A 155 10.50 18.18 13.86
C VAL A 155 10.74 17.14 14.97
N SER A 156 10.16 15.94 14.86
CA SER A 156 10.31 14.87 15.85
C SER A 156 11.69 14.19 15.88
N GLY A 157 12.65 14.64 15.07
CA GLY A 157 14.00 14.06 14.97
C GLY A 157 14.07 12.75 14.17
N LYS A 158 12.93 12.27 13.67
CA LYS A 158 12.87 11.18 12.69
C LYS A 158 13.23 11.80 11.34
N ASN A 159 14.31 11.33 10.71
CA ASN A 159 14.84 11.85 9.45
C ASN A 159 13.88 11.58 8.26
N ILE A 160 12.72 12.23 8.26
CA ILE A 160 11.75 12.06 7.19
C ILE A 160 12.15 12.96 6.04
N GLU A 161 12.81 12.35 5.05
CA GLU A 161 13.06 13.00 3.77
C GLU A 161 11.75 13.02 2.99
N THR A 162 11.35 14.21 2.56
CA THR A 162 10.16 14.42 1.76
C THR A 162 10.57 14.94 0.40
N GLU A 163 10.34 14.17 -0.65
CA GLU A 163 10.52 14.64 -2.02
C GLU A 163 9.14 14.85 -2.65
N LEU A 164 8.82 16.12 -2.96
CA LEU A 164 7.67 16.50 -3.77
C LEU A 164 8.08 16.35 -5.23
N LEU A 165 7.69 15.24 -5.85
CA LEU A 165 7.91 15.04 -7.28
C LEU A 165 6.72 15.66 -8.02
N GLN A 166 6.95 16.84 -8.63
CA GLN A 166 6.08 17.44 -9.66
C GLN A 166 4.57 17.49 -9.37
N ASN A 167 4.14 17.88 -8.16
CA ASN A 167 2.72 18.05 -7.76
C ASN A 167 1.83 16.80 -7.79
N GLU A 168 2.35 15.62 -8.11
CA GLU A 168 1.57 14.39 -8.29
C GLU A 168 2.08 13.20 -7.46
N ALA A 169 3.11 13.41 -6.63
CA ALA A 169 3.75 12.36 -5.85
C ALA A 169 4.40 12.93 -4.57
N PHE A 170 4.15 12.26 -3.44
CA PHE A 170 4.72 12.60 -2.12
C PHE A 170 5.58 11.44 -1.62
N VAL A 171 6.91 11.53 -1.80
CA VAL A 171 7.84 10.50 -1.30
C VAL A 171 8.15 10.78 0.16
N ILE A 172 7.62 9.97 1.08
CA ILE A 172 7.97 10.03 2.50
C ILE A 172 8.96 8.92 2.79
N HIS A 173 10.20 9.26 3.15
CA HIS A 173 11.20 8.30 3.60
C HIS A 173 11.12 8.10 5.10
N PHE A 174 11.00 6.86 5.55
CA PHE A 174 11.16 6.51 6.96
C PHE A 174 12.50 5.83 7.19
N PRO A 175 13.55 6.52 7.64
CA PRO A 175 14.72 5.85 8.15
C PRO A 175 14.33 5.14 9.43
N VAL A 176 14.62 3.86 9.46
CA VAL A 176 14.56 3.10 10.70
C VAL A 176 15.89 3.30 11.41
N GLU A 177 15.85 3.88 12.61
CA GLU A 177 16.99 3.94 13.55
C GLU A 177 17.27 2.58 14.18
#